data_AF-A0A318SHX3-F1
#
_entry.id   AF-A0A318SHX3-F1
#
_cell.length_a   1.000
_cell.length_b   1.000
_cell.length_c   1.000
_cell.angle_alpha   90.00
_cell.angle_beta   90.00
_cell.angle_gamma   90.00
#
_symmetry.space_group_name_H-M   'P 1'
#
loop_
_entity.id
_entity.type
_entity.pdbx_description
1 polymer ?
#
loop_
_entity_poly.entity_id
_entity_poly.type
_entity_poly.pdbx_seq_one_letter_code
_entity_poly.pdbx_strand_id
1 'polypeptide(L)' 'MTPAEKHALKARARALLSAPVPDSVRLGSAVRAAQYRDDAAVIATYVLRGVNAEKALLAVLRMEGYQPTAAAAGGS' A
#
# COMPACT_ATOMS: atom_id res chain seq x y z
N MET A 1 -7.63 17.08 0.86
CA MET A 1 -6.96 16.51 2.04
C MET A 1 -6.39 17.61 2.94
N THR A 2 -6.74 17.59 4.23
CA THR A 2 -6.19 18.45 5.28
C THR A 2 -4.74 18.08 5.61
N PRO A 3 -3.97 18.96 6.30
CA PRO A 3 -2.63 18.62 6.78
C PRO A 3 -2.59 17.38 7.68
N ALA A 4 -3.58 17.23 8.57
CA ALA A 4 -3.69 16.08 9.46
C ALA A 4 -3.89 14.76 8.68
N GLU A 5 -4.76 14.77 7.67
CA GLU A 5 -4.98 13.61 6.79
C GLU A 5 -3.71 13.23 6.01
N LYS A 6 -2.96 14.23 5.52
CA LYS A 6 -1.68 13.99 4.84
C LYS A 6 -0.66 13.37 5.79
N HIS A 7 -0.60 13.84 7.04
CA HIS A 7 0.29 13.26 8.05
C HIS A 7 -0.07 11.80 8.35
N ALA A 8 -1.36 11.50 8.56
CA ALA A 8 -1.86 10.15 8.79
C ALA A 8 -1.60 9.23 7.57
N LEU A 9 -1.85 9.72 6.36
CA LEU A 9 -1.55 8.99 5.13
C LEU A 9 -0.06 8.67 5.01
N LYS A 10 0.81 9.63 5.32
CA LYS A 10 2.27 9.44 5.28
C LYS A 10 2.75 8.39 6.30
N ALA A 11 2.13 8.32 7.48
CA ALA A 11 2.41 7.29 8.46
C ALA A 11 1.99 5.89 7.96
N ARG A 12 0.77 5.75 7.43
CA ARG A 12 0.28 4.48 6.82
C ARG A 12 1.15 4.03 5.65
N ALA A 13 1.48 4.96 4.75
CA ALA A 13 2.35 4.73 3.61
C ALA A 13 3.72 4.17 4.01
N ARG A 14 4.35 4.72 5.05
CA ARG A 14 5.61 4.21 5.57
C ARG A 14 5.47 2.80 6.13
N ALA A 15 4.42 2.54 6.90
CA ALA A 15 4.16 1.21 7.46
C ALA A 15 4.02 0.15 6.36
N LEU A 16 3.30 0.47 5.27
CA LEU A 16 3.15 -0.43 4.12
C LEU A 16 4.47 -0.72 3.40
N LEU A 17 5.32 0.29 3.18
CA LEU A 17 6.61 0.11 2.51
C LEU A 17 7.62 -0.67 3.35
N SER A 18 7.50 -0.64 4.68
CA SER A 18 8.34 -1.40 5.59
C SER A 18 7.80 -2.80 5.89
N ALA A 19 6.57 -3.10 5.52
CA ALA A 19 5.98 -4.42 5.69
C ALA A 19 6.59 -5.42 4.69
N PRO A 20 6.66 -6.72 5.04
CA PRO A 20 7.04 -7.74 4.08
C PRO A 20 6.04 -7.80 2.92
N VAL A 21 6.54 -8.15 1.74
CA VAL A 21 5.69 -8.35 0.55
C VAL A 21 4.73 -9.52 0.82
N PRO A 22 3.41 -9.34 0.67
CA PRO A 22 2.44 -10.40 0.93
C PRO A 22 2.64 -11.63 0.04
N ASP A 23 2.35 -12.82 0.58
CA ASP A 23 2.43 -14.07 -0.19
C ASP A 23 1.50 -14.08 -1.40
N SER A 24 0.35 -13.42 -1.29
CA SER A 24 -0.61 -13.24 -2.39
C SER A 24 -0.03 -12.50 -3.59
N VAL A 25 1.04 -11.72 -3.39
CA VAL A 25 1.81 -11.00 -4.41
C VAL A 25 3.04 -11.79 -4.83
N ARG A 26 3.76 -12.38 -3.85
CA ARG A 26 5.00 -13.14 -4.08
C ARG A 26 4.77 -14.45 -4.83
N LEU A 27 3.70 -15.17 -4.50
CA LEU A 27 3.30 -16.45 -5.09
C LEU A 27 2.16 -16.29 -6.11
N GLY A 28 1.70 -15.04 -6.32
CA GLY A 28 0.62 -14.72 -7.25
C GLY A 28 1.09 -14.65 -8.70
N SER A 29 0.34 -13.92 -9.53
CA SER A 29 0.68 -13.71 -10.94
C SER A 29 1.71 -12.59 -11.14
N ALA A 30 2.46 -12.65 -12.24
CA ALA A 30 3.39 -11.60 -12.65
C ALA A 30 2.69 -10.22 -12.79
N VAL A 31 1.43 -10.21 -13.23
CA VAL A 31 0.60 -9.01 -13.32
C VAL A 31 0.37 -8.39 -11.94
N ARG A 32 0.03 -9.21 -10.93
CA ARG A 32 -0.16 -8.73 -9.56
C ARG A 32 1.14 -8.21 -8.95
N ALA A 33 2.26 -8.89 -9.20
CA ALA A 33 3.57 -8.42 -8.77
C ALA A 33 3.94 -7.07 -9.41
N ALA A 34 3.64 -6.86 -10.69
CA ALA A 34 3.84 -5.59 -11.37
C ALA A 34 2.97 -4.47 -10.75
N GLN A 35 1.67 -4.70 -10.59
CA GLN A 35 0.74 -3.74 -9.99
C GLN A 35 1.15 -3.34 -8.57
N TYR A 36 1.57 -4.31 -7.75
CA TYR A 36 2.05 -4.03 -6.40
C TYR A 36 3.29 -3.14 -6.39
N ARG A 37 4.25 -3.37 -7.30
CA ARG A 37 5.45 -2.53 -7.44
C ARG A 37 5.09 -1.11 -7.90
N ASP A 38 4.15 -0.97 -8.83
CA ASP A 38 3.70 0.33 -9.32
C ASP A 38 3.04 1.14 -8.18
N ASP A 39 2.17 0.50 -7.40
CA ASP A 39 1.54 1.12 -6.23
C ASP A 39 2.58 1.51 -5.16
N ALA A 40 3.53 0.63 -4.88
CA ALA A 40 4.63 0.91 -3.95
C ALA A 40 5.48 2.11 -4.42
N ALA A 41 5.73 2.25 -5.72
CA ALA A 41 6.47 3.39 -6.28
C ALA A 41 5.71 4.71 -6.13
N VAL A 42 4.39 4.71 -6.32
CA VAL A 42 3.53 5.88 -6.08
C VAL A 42 3.59 6.30 -4.60
N ILE A 43 3.50 5.33 -3.70
CA ILE A 43 3.56 5.57 -2.25
C ILE A 43 4.94 6.10 -1.84
N ALA A 44 6.03 5.49 -2.33
CA ALA A 44 7.39 5.94 -2.05
C ALA A 44 7.60 7.39 -2.51
N THR A 45 7.11 7.74 -3.69
CA THR A 45 7.16 9.12 -4.21
C THR A 45 6.48 10.11 -3.27
N TYR A 46 5.29 9.75 -2.77
CA TYR A 46 4.57 10.58 -1.80
C TYR A 46 5.30 10.68 -0.45
N VAL A 47 5.85 9.58 0.08
CA VAL A 47 6.59 9.59 1.35
C VAL A 47 7.83 10.49 1.25
N LEU A 48 8.57 10.40 0.15
CA LEU A 48 9.81 11.16 -0.05
C LEU A 48 9.56 12.64 -0.34
N ARG A 49 8.58 12.96 -1.20
CA ARG A 49 8.41 14.31 -1.76
C ARG A 49 7.14 15.03 -1.30
N GLY A 50 6.18 14.32 -0.71
CA GLY A 50 4.90 14.89 -0.25
C GLY A 50 3.91 15.27 -1.35
N VAL A 51 4.16 14.86 -2.61
CA VAL A 51 3.34 15.20 -3.79
C VAL A 51 2.38 14.08 -4.17
N ASN A 52 1.31 14.41 -4.90
CA ASN A 52 0.31 13.43 -5.40
C ASN A 52 -0.43 12.66 -4.29
N ALA A 53 -0.82 13.34 -3.21
CA ALA A 53 -1.45 12.72 -2.03
C ALA A 53 -2.68 11.86 -2.35
N GLU A 54 -3.53 12.28 -3.30
CA GLU A 54 -4.71 11.50 -3.70
C GLU A 54 -4.35 10.21 -4.43
N LYS A 55 -3.36 10.24 -5.33
CA LYS A 55 -2.84 9.03 -5.98
C LYS A 55 -2.22 8.08 -4.96
N ALA A 56 -1.49 8.63 -3.98
CA ALA A 56 -0.92 7.85 -2.89
C ALA A 56 -2.00 7.22 -2.01
N LEU A 57 -3.10 7.93 -1.72
CA LEU A 57 -4.23 7.37 -0.98
C LEU A 57 -4.82 6.15 -1.71
N LEU A 58 -5.07 6.27 -3.01
CA LEU A 58 -5.57 5.14 -3.80
C LEU A 58 -4.60 3.94 -3.81
N ALA A 59 -3.31 4.20 -3.97
CA ALA A 59 -2.28 3.16 -3.93
C ALA A 59 -2.19 2.50 -2.53
N VAL A 60 -2.30 3.28 -1.45
CA VAL A 60 -2.34 2.76 -0.07
C VAL A 60 -3.53 1.83 0.12
N LEU A 61 -4.73 2.25 -0.29
CA LEU A 61 -5.94 1.42 -0.18
C LEU A 61 -5.82 0.12 -0.99
N ARG A 62 -5.23 0.17 -2.20
CA ARG A 62 -4.94 -1.03 -2.98
C ARG A 62 -3.94 -1.95 -2.28
N MET A 63 -2.84 -1.39 -1.76
CA MET A 63 -1.82 -2.16 -1.07
C MET A 63 -2.33 -2.84 0.21
N GLU A 64 -3.18 -2.15 0.97
CA GLU A 64 -3.85 -2.72 2.14
C GLU A 64 -4.77 -3.88 1.75
N GLY A 65 -5.41 -3.82 0.58
CA GLY A 65 -6.23 -4.91 0.04
C GLY A 65 -5.45 -6.20 -0.27
N TYR A 66 -4.11 -6.15 -0.41
CA TYR A 66 -3.29 -7.36 -0.56
C TYR A 66 -2.89 -8.00 0.78
N GLN A 67 -2.97 -7.24 1.88
CA GLN A 67 -2.68 -7.78 3.20
C GLN A 67 -3.86 -8.65 3.65
N PRO A 68 -3.61 -9.82 4.26
CA PRO A 68 -4.67 -10.62 4.81
C PRO A 68 -5.37 -9.80 5.89
N THR A 69 -6.64 -9.47 5.66
CA THR A 69 -7.48 -8.94 6.74
C THR A 69 -7.61 -10.07 7.77
N ALA A 70 -7.49 -9.75 9.06
CA ALA A 70 -7.60 -10.75 10.13
C ALA A 70 -8.90 -11.60 10.06
N ALA A 71 -9.93 -11.10 9.34
CA ALA A 71 -11.17 -11.81 9.07
C ALA A 71 -11.05 -13.01 8.11
N ALA A 72 -10.04 -13.06 7.25
CA ALA A 72 -9.85 -14.15 6.27
C ALA A 72 -9.02 -15.33 6.80
N ALA A 73 -8.41 -15.21 7.98
CA ALA A 73 -7.57 -16.25 8.58
C ALA A 73 -8.35 -17.31 9.38
N GLY A 74 -9.69 -17.26 9.38
CA GLY A 74 -10.57 -18.15 10.15
C GLY A 74 -11.51 -19.01 9.28
N GLY A 75 -11.14 -19.32 8.04
CA GLY A 75 -11.92 -20.21 7.16
C GLY A 75 -11.31 -21.61 7.11
N SER A 76 -12.00 -22.53 7.76
CA SER A 76 -11.77 -23.98 7.95
C SER A 76 -11.23 -24.76 6.76
#